data_AF-A0A0F9SF43-F1
#
_entry.id   AF-A0A0F9SF43-F1
#
_cell.length_a   1.000
_cell.length_b   1.000
_cell.length_c   1.000
_cell.angle_alpha   90.00
_cell.angle_beta   90.00
_cell.angle_gamma   90.00
#
_symmetry.space_group_name_H-M   'P 1'
#
loop_
_entity.id
_entity.type
_entity.pdbx_description
1 polymer ?
#
loop_
_entity_poly.entity_id
_entity_poly.type
_entity_poly.pdbx_seq_one_letter_code
_entity_poly.pdbx_strand_id
1 'polypeptide(L)'
;MKDITKFETRDDGLYIGGKKVLAGWESFTGWFWFGTERSHTQDSYLNEKVSIKDDQIWFGFVQGLDSEWGYFSQGEIEALGPLKVWKIKDVDLPHAGRRQ
;
A
#
# COMPACT_ATOMS: atom_id res chain seq x y z
N MET A 1 5.22 -23.01 9.89
CA MET A 1 4.18 -22.08 9.39
C MET A 1 4.86 -21.07 8.48
N LYS A 2 4.27 -20.70 7.34
CA LYS A 2 4.85 -19.67 6.47
C LYS A 2 4.61 -18.31 7.15
N ASP A 3 5.67 -17.54 7.36
CA ASP A 3 5.53 -16.18 7.84
C ASP A 3 4.88 -15.33 6.74
N ILE A 4 3.66 -14.89 7.01
CA ILE A 4 2.83 -14.12 6.08
C ILE A 4 3.20 -12.64 6.05
N THR A 5 4.14 -12.19 6.90
CA THR A 5 4.58 -10.80 7.01
C THR A 5 6.04 -10.60 6.60
N LYS A 6 6.78 -11.67 6.32
CA LYS A 6 8.18 -11.62 5.91
C LYS A 6 8.38 -10.79 4.64
N PHE A 7 9.29 -9.83 4.69
CA PHE A 7 9.77 -9.05 3.55
C PHE A 7 10.91 -9.78 2.85
N GLU A 8 10.83 -9.90 1.53
CA GLU A 8 11.85 -10.54 0.69
C GLU A 8 12.10 -9.70 -0.55
N THR A 9 13.31 -9.21 -0.72
CA THR A 9 13.75 -8.63 -2.00
C THR A 9 14.18 -9.77 -2.92
N ARG A 10 13.63 -9.80 -4.14
CA ARG A 10 14.02 -10.72 -5.22
C ARG A 10 14.48 -9.91 -6.43
N ASP A 11 15.05 -10.57 -7.42
CA ASP A 11 15.60 -9.93 -8.63
C ASP A 11 14.57 -9.04 -9.35
N ASP A 12 13.29 -9.39 -9.26
CA ASP A 12 12.19 -8.72 -9.94
C ASP A 12 11.30 -7.86 -9.02
N GLY A 13 11.70 -7.62 -7.77
CA GLY A 13 11.06 -6.66 -6.87
C GLY A 13 10.88 -7.12 -5.42
N LEU A 14 10.03 -6.38 -4.70
CA LEU A 14 9.68 -6.67 -3.31
C LEU A 14 8.56 -7.72 -3.22
N TYR A 15 8.70 -8.64 -2.27
CA TYR A 15 7.69 -9.60 -1.88
C TYR A 15 7.40 -9.49 -0.38
N ILE A 16 6.13 -9.63 0.01
CA ILE A 16 5.69 -9.68 1.41
C ILE A 16 4.80 -10.90 1.60
N GLY A 17 5.12 -11.77 2.57
CA GLY A 17 4.39 -13.05 2.75
C GLY A 17 4.44 -13.97 1.52
N GLY A 18 5.43 -13.75 0.64
CA GLY A 18 5.56 -14.41 -0.65
C GLY A 18 4.65 -13.88 -1.76
N LYS A 19 3.93 -12.77 -1.56
CA LYS A 19 3.17 -12.05 -2.61
C LYS A 19 4.00 -10.89 -3.16
N LYS A 20 4.03 -10.73 -4.48
CA LYS A 20 4.76 -9.63 -5.13
C LYS A 20 4.04 -8.31 -4.86
N VAL A 21 4.80 -7.28 -4.49
CA VAL A 21 4.29 -5.91 -4.38
C VAL A 21 4.29 -5.27 -5.77
N LEU A 22 3.14 -4.75 -6.16
CA LEU A 22 2.91 -4.12 -7.46
C LEU A 22 2.96 -2.59 -7.39
N ALA A 23 2.64 -2.02 -6.23
CA ALA A 23 2.70 -0.59 -5.95
C ALA A 23 2.84 -0.37 -4.44
N GLY A 24 3.43 0.76 -4.05
CA GLY A 24 3.50 1.14 -2.65
C GLY A 24 3.35 2.64 -2.44
N TRP A 25 2.85 3.03 -1.27
CA TRP A 25 2.77 4.41 -0.81
C TRP A 25 3.39 4.51 0.57
N GLU A 26 4.03 5.65 0.83
CA GLU A 26 4.65 5.98 2.12
C GLU A 26 4.15 7.33 2.59
N SER A 27 3.84 7.43 3.88
CA SER A 27 3.52 8.71 4.52
C SER A 27 4.72 9.35 5.21
N PHE A 28 4.66 10.67 5.40
CA PHE A 28 5.58 11.42 6.26
C PHE A 28 5.63 10.90 7.71
N THR A 29 4.58 10.20 8.17
CA THR A 29 4.49 9.60 9.50
C THR A 29 5.01 8.16 9.55
N GLY A 30 5.58 7.64 8.46
CA GLY A 30 6.15 6.29 8.39
C GLY A 30 5.09 5.18 8.24
N TRP A 31 3.89 5.52 7.77
CA TRP A 31 2.93 4.51 7.32
C TRP A 31 3.31 4.01 5.93
N PHE A 32 3.11 2.73 5.68
CA PHE A 32 3.29 2.13 4.36
C PHE A 32 2.05 1.35 3.94
N TRP A 33 1.69 1.46 2.67
CA TRP A 33 0.66 0.64 2.04
C TRP A 33 1.28 -0.06 0.84
N PHE A 34 1.32 -1.40 0.84
CA PHE A 34 1.90 -2.22 -0.22
C PHE A 34 0.81 -3.00 -0.95
N GLY A 35 0.45 -2.55 -2.15
CA GLY A 35 -0.55 -3.21 -2.99
C GLY A 35 0.02 -4.44 -3.67
N THR A 36 -0.61 -5.60 -3.47
CA THR A 36 -0.21 -6.88 -4.09
C THR A 36 -1.17 -7.34 -5.18
N GLU A 37 -2.38 -6.77 -5.21
CA GLU A 37 -3.42 -7.09 -6.18
C GLU A 37 -4.30 -5.85 -6.41
N ARG A 38 -4.61 -5.55 -7.67
CA ARG A 38 -5.68 -4.59 -8.04
C ARG A 38 -7.00 -5.33 -7.93
N SER A 39 -7.74 -5.13 -6.84
CA SER A 39 -8.90 -5.96 -6.54
C SER A 39 -10.12 -5.57 -7.37
N HIS A 40 -10.56 -4.32 -7.25
CA HIS A 40 -11.75 -3.79 -7.94
C HIS A 40 -11.74 -2.26 -7.90
N THR A 41 -12.73 -1.64 -8.54
CA THR A 41 -13.00 -0.21 -8.43
C THR A 41 -14.31 0.04 -7.70
N GLN A 42 -14.38 1.12 -6.92
CA GLN A 42 -15.61 1.59 -6.28
C GLN A 42 -15.56 3.11 -6.07
N ASP A 43 -16.71 3.74 -5.79
CA ASP A 43 -16.70 5.11 -5.28
C ASP A 43 -16.19 5.13 -3.82
N SER A 44 -15.32 6.10 -3.50
CA SER A 44 -14.79 6.32 -2.15
C SER A 44 -15.29 7.63 -1.55
N TYR A 45 -15.60 7.60 -0.26
CA TYR A 45 -16.27 8.67 0.46
C TYR A 45 -15.34 9.28 1.51
N LEU A 46 -14.79 10.45 1.23
CA LEU A 46 -14.04 11.22 2.22
C LEU A 46 -14.97 12.22 2.91
N ASN A 47 -15.09 12.11 4.23
CA ASN A 47 -15.96 12.97 5.05
C ASN A 47 -17.42 13.01 4.55
N GLU A 48 -18.03 11.83 4.38
CA GLU A 48 -19.44 11.63 4.00
C GLU A 48 -19.82 12.15 2.59
N LYS A 49 -18.84 12.59 1.79
CA LYS A 49 -19.03 12.99 0.39
C LYS A 49 -18.24 12.06 -0.50
N VAL A 50 -18.85 11.63 -1.62
CA VAL A 50 -18.07 10.98 -2.68
C VAL A 50 -17.04 11.98 -3.17
N SER A 51 -15.78 11.72 -2.86
CA SER A 51 -14.67 12.58 -3.23
C SER A 51 -13.89 11.99 -4.39
N ILE A 52 -13.95 10.67 -4.57
CA ILE A 52 -13.20 9.95 -5.59
C ILE A 52 -14.15 8.96 -6.28
N LYS A 53 -14.40 9.21 -7.57
CA LYS A 53 -15.18 8.33 -8.44
C LYS A 53 -14.29 7.24 -9.02
N ASP A 54 -14.83 6.03 -9.17
CA ASP A 54 -14.13 4.88 -9.75
C ASP A 54 -12.73 4.64 -9.15
N ASP A 55 -12.61 4.78 -7.83
CA ASP A 55 -11.37 4.63 -7.09
C ASP A 55 -10.83 3.19 -7.17
N GLN A 56 -9.52 3.05 -7.33
CA GLN A 56 -8.85 1.76 -7.34
C GLN A 56 -8.66 1.24 -5.92
N ILE A 57 -9.27 0.09 -5.63
CA ILE A 57 -9.04 -0.64 -4.39
C ILE A 57 -7.93 -1.67 -4.60
N TRP A 58 -6.99 -1.69 -3.66
CA TRP A 58 -5.90 -2.64 -3.61
C TRP A 58 -6.12 -3.64 -2.48
N PHE A 59 -5.77 -4.91 -2.71
CA PHE A 59 -5.49 -5.83 -1.61
C PHE A 59 -3.99 -5.85 -1.35
N GLY A 60 -3.60 -5.73 -0.08
CA GLY A 60 -2.20 -5.58 0.24
C GLY A 60 -1.89 -5.58 1.73
N PHE A 61 -0.64 -5.23 2.04
CA PHE A 61 -0.11 -5.17 3.40
C PHE A 61 0.08 -3.72 3.83
N VAL A 62 -0.45 -3.37 4.99
CA VAL A 62 -0.35 -2.04 5.58
C VAL A 62 0.55 -2.11 6.80
N GLN A 63 1.51 -1.19 6.90
CA GLN A 63 2.30 -0.96 8.09
C GLN A 63 1.89 0.38 8.69
N GLY A 64 0.99 0.37 9.68
CA GLY A 64 0.55 1.56 10.42
C GLY A 64 0.92 1.46 11.89
N LEU A 65 -0.06 1.73 12.76
CA LEU A 65 0.04 1.43 14.19
C LEU A 65 0.24 -0.08 14.42
N ASP A 66 -0.61 -0.86 13.77
CA ASP A 66 -0.49 -2.31 13.63
C ASP A 66 -0.19 -2.65 12.16
N SER A 67 0.33 -3.85 11.94
CA SER A 67 0.55 -4.36 10.59
C SER A 67 -0.55 -5.33 10.21
N GLU A 68 -1.17 -5.14 9.06
CA GLU A 68 -2.33 -5.93 8.64
C GLU A 68 -2.37 -6.19 7.14
N TRP A 69 -3.05 -7.28 6.76
CA TRP A 69 -3.42 -7.57 5.39
C TRP A 69 -4.88 -7.17 5.18
N GLY A 70 -5.17 -6.38 4.15
CA GLY A 70 -6.51 -5.88 3.91
C GLY A 70 -6.67 -5.12 2.60
N TYR A 71 -7.87 -4.60 2.43
CA TYR A 71 -8.20 -3.71 1.32
C TYR A 71 -7.95 -2.26 1.70
N PHE A 72 -7.42 -1.48 0.78
CA PHE A 72 -7.29 -0.04 0.96
C PHE A 72 -7.51 0.72 -0.35
N SER A 73 -7.99 1.95 -0.21
CA SER A 73 -8.24 2.88 -1.30
C SER A 73 -6.96 3.58 -1.74
N GLN A 74 -6.64 3.57 -3.04
CA GLN A 74 -5.55 4.40 -3.56
C GLN A 74 -5.89 5.88 -3.49
N GLY A 75 -7.09 6.26 -3.92
CA GLY A 75 -7.50 7.66 -3.99
C GLY A 75 -7.55 8.35 -2.63
N GLU A 76 -8.01 7.67 -1.57
CA GLU A 76 -8.06 8.22 -0.21
C GLU A 76 -6.64 8.46 0.33
N ILE A 77 -5.71 7.53 0.06
CA ILE A 77 -4.30 7.68 0.39
C ILE A 77 -3.72 8.91 -0.32
N GLU A 78 -3.93 9.02 -1.63
CA GLU A 78 -3.41 10.13 -2.46
C GLU A 78 -4.08 11.47 -2.13
N ALA A 79 -5.34 11.47 -1.69
CA ALA A 79 -6.08 12.65 -1.25
C ALA A 79 -5.51 13.30 0.03
N LEU A 80 -4.67 12.58 0.79
CA LEU A 80 -3.92 13.18 1.91
C LEU A 80 -2.93 14.26 1.43
N GLY A 81 -2.57 14.23 0.14
CA GLY A 81 -1.75 15.23 -0.53
C GLY A 81 -0.26 14.89 -0.55
N PRO A 82 0.48 15.42 -1.53
CA PRO A 82 1.85 14.99 -1.84
C PRO A 82 2.89 15.31 -0.76
N LEU A 83 2.59 16.24 0.15
CA LEU A 83 3.44 16.55 1.31
C LEU A 83 3.25 15.58 2.48
N LYS A 84 2.18 14.77 2.45
CA LYS A 84 1.84 13.82 3.51
C LYS A 84 2.03 12.39 3.08
N VAL A 85 1.73 12.07 1.81
CA VAL A 85 1.89 10.74 1.23
C VAL A 85 2.42 10.84 -0.19
N TRP A 86 3.31 9.93 -0.55
CA TRP A 86 3.82 9.78 -1.91
C TRP A 86 3.82 8.31 -2.34
N LYS A 87 3.64 8.10 -3.64
CA LYS A 87 3.89 6.79 -4.24
C LYS A 87 5.39 6.48 -4.17
N ILE A 88 5.74 5.30 -3.69
CA ILE A 88 7.11 4.80 -3.68
C ILE A 88 7.49 4.45 -5.11
N LYS A 89 8.68 4.89 -5.56
CA LYS A 89 9.16 4.53 -6.89
C LYS A 89 9.46 3.05 -6.95
N ASP A 90 9.28 2.44 -8.11
CA ASP A 90 9.48 0.99 -8.29
C ASP A 90 10.91 0.55 -7.90
N VAL A 91 11.92 1.39 -8.16
CA VAL A 91 13.32 1.15 -7.76
C VAL A 91 13.56 1.22 -6.25
N ASP A 92 12.71 1.95 -5.52
CA ASP A 92 12.82 2.14 -4.08
C ASP A 92 11.99 1.10 -3.30
N LEU A 93 10.99 0.46 -3.93
CA LEU A 93 10.17 -0.60 -3.31
C LEU A 93 11.00 -1.70 -2.63
N PRO A 94 12.08 -2.23 -3.24
CA PRO A 94 12.95 -3.21 -2.60
C PRO A 94 13.65 -2.77 -1.33
N HIS A 95 13.55 -1.50 -0.92
CA HIS A 95 14.13 -0.93 0.29
C HIS A 95 13.08 -0.32 1.24
N ALA A 96 11.83 -0.24 0.80
CA ALA A 96 10.73 0.34 1.57
C ALA A 96 10.25 -0.58 2.71
N GLY A 97 9.55 0.05 3.67
CA GLY A 97 8.91 -0.62 4.79
C GLY A 97 9.85 -1.00 5.94
N ARG A 98 9.23 -1.30 7.09
CA ARG A 98 9.92 -1.76 8.30
C ARG A 98 10.15 -3.27 8.19
N ARG A 99 11.42 -3.69 8.28
CA ARG A 99 11.85 -5.10 8.25
C ARG A 99 12.20 -5.51 9.68
N GLN A 100 11.30 -6.22 10.33
CA GLN A 100 11.58 -6.85 11.64
C GLN A 100 12.14 -8.25 11.42
#